data_AF-A0A918FPY3-F1
#
_entry.id   AF-A0A918FPY3-F1
#
_cell.length_a   1.000
_cell.length_b   1.000
_cell.length_c   1.000
_cell.angle_alpha   90.00
_cell.angle_beta   90.00
_cell.angle_gamma   90.00
#
_symmetry.space_group_name_H-M   'P 1'
#
loop_
_entity.id
_entity.type
_entity.pdbx_description
1 polymer ?
#
loop_
_entity_poly.entity_id
_entity_poly.type
_entity_poly.pdbx_seq_one_letter_code
_entity_poly.pdbx_strand_id
1 'polypeptide(L)'
;MVAAAHPVPGTTADAHAWRASGLSDRCQGVTVLGDGAYLNCGMVVPHRKRPRRPLLPGEEADNAAHRKVRARVEHVIGRMKNYKILRDCRQRGDGLHHAVQAVALMHNLALAS
;
A
#
# COMPACT_ATOMS: atom_id res chain seq x y z
N MET A 1 4.51 -3.34 11.03
CA MET A 1 3.31 -4.18 10.83
C MET A 1 2.88 -4.11 9.38
N VAL A 2 2.61 -5.25 8.75
CA VAL A 2 2.09 -5.42 7.38
C VAL A 2 0.68 -5.99 7.46
N ALA A 3 -0.23 -5.42 6.69
CA ALA A 3 -1.62 -5.84 6.55
C ALA A 3 -1.97 -5.96 5.07
N ALA A 4 -2.79 -6.95 4.72
CA ALA A 4 -3.28 -7.15 3.36
C ALA A 4 -4.76 -7.58 3.41
N ALA A 5 -5.51 -7.24 2.37
CA ALA A 5 -6.91 -7.60 2.23
C ALA A 5 -7.14 -8.56 1.06
N HIS A 6 -8.38 -9.03 0.92
CA HIS A 6 -8.78 -9.84 -0.22
C HIS A 6 -8.60 -9.05 -1.53
N PRO A 7 -8.09 -9.69 -2.59
CA PRO A 7 -8.02 -9.07 -3.89
C PRO A 7 -9.44 -8.76 -4.38
N VAL A 8 -9.63 -7.57 -4.95
CA VAL A 8 -10.89 -7.21 -5.59
C VAL A 8 -10.91 -7.72 -7.03
N PRO A 9 -12.06 -8.15 -7.57
CA PRO A 9 -12.16 -8.63 -8.94
C PRO A 9 -11.80 -7.56 -9.99
N GLY A 10 -11.25 -8.01 -11.13
CA GLY A 10 -11.10 -7.20 -12.34
C GLY A 10 -10.16 -5.99 -12.23
N THR A 11 -10.34 -5.01 -13.13
CA THR A 11 -9.60 -3.73 -13.17
C THR A 11 -10.24 -2.68 -12.25
N THR A 12 -10.47 -3.06 -11.00
CA THR A 12 -11.06 -2.17 -10.00
C THR A 12 -10.09 -1.04 -9.65
N ALA A 13 -10.58 0.20 -9.64
CA ALA A 13 -9.77 1.35 -9.24
C ALA A 13 -9.30 1.20 -7.79
N ASP A 14 -8.06 1.55 -7.50
CA ASP A 14 -7.44 1.40 -6.17
C ASP A 14 -8.28 2.07 -5.04
N ALA A 15 -8.85 3.24 -5.32
CA ALA A 15 -9.74 3.93 -4.38
C ALA A 15 -11.02 3.15 -4.07
N HIS A 16 -11.55 2.37 -5.01
CA HIS A 16 -12.68 1.48 -4.76
C HIS A 16 -12.22 0.24 -3.97
N ALA A 17 -11.09 -0.35 -4.36
CA ALA A 17 -10.50 -1.48 -3.64
C ALA A 17 -10.25 -1.15 -2.16
N TRP A 18 -9.71 0.04 -1.88
CA TRP A 18 -9.52 0.55 -0.52
C TRP A 18 -10.81 0.52 0.30
N ARG A 19 -11.88 1.11 -0.22
CA ARG A 19 -13.17 1.21 0.48
C ARG A 19 -13.85 -0.16 0.64
N ALA A 20 -13.74 -1.03 -0.35
CA ALA A 20 -14.35 -2.37 -0.33
C ALA A 20 -13.57 -3.36 0.56
N SER A 21 -12.28 -3.11 0.80
CA SER A 21 -11.38 -4.07 1.46
C SER A 21 -11.50 -4.15 2.99
N GLY A 22 -12.16 -3.19 3.64
CA GLY A 22 -12.17 -3.06 5.11
C GLY A 22 -10.83 -2.63 5.72
N LEU A 23 -9.79 -2.34 4.91
CA LEU A 23 -8.51 -1.85 5.44
C LEU A 23 -8.64 -0.49 6.11
N SER A 24 -9.61 0.32 5.70
CA SER A 24 -9.91 1.61 6.33
C SER A 24 -10.22 1.48 7.82
N ASP A 25 -10.92 0.42 8.22
CA ASP A 25 -11.33 0.22 9.62
C ASP A 25 -10.13 -0.08 10.50
N ARG A 26 -9.12 -0.78 9.95
CA ARG A 26 -7.86 -1.07 10.64
C ARG A 26 -6.95 0.15 10.75
N CYS A 27 -7.23 1.20 9.99
CA CYS A 27 -6.47 2.44 9.99
C CYS A 27 -7.20 3.59 10.70
N GLN A 28 -8.27 3.31 11.44
CA GLN A 28 -8.95 4.34 12.23
C GLN A 28 -8.01 4.94 13.29
N GLY A 29 -8.02 6.27 13.40
CA GLY A 29 -7.22 7.00 14.37
C GLY A 29 -5.73 7.14 14.03
N VAL A 30 -5.28 6.67 12.85
CA VAL A 30 -3.90 6.84 12.38
C VAL A 30 -3.82 7.62 11.08
N THR A 31 -2.78 8.44 10.92
CA THR A 31 -2.48 9.11 9.66
C THR A 31 -1.97 8.10 8.64
N VAL A 32 -2.72 7.91 7.55
CA VAL A 32 -2.35 7.00 6.46
C VAL A 32 -1.72 7.78 5.31
N LEU A 33 -0.55 7.33 4.87
CA LEU A 33 0.08 7.81 3.63
C LEU A 33 -0.39 6.95 2.46
N GLY A 34 -0.96 7.59 1.44
CA GLY A 34 -1.40 6.95 0.21
C GLY A 34 -0.59 7.42 -1.00
N ASP A 35 -0.56 6.64 -2.07
CA ASP A 35 -0.11 7.16 -3.36
C ASP A 35 -1.20 8.02 -4.04
N GLY A 36 -0.89 8.58 -5.21
CA GLY A 36 -1.81 9.45 -5.94
C GLY A 36 -3.09 8.76 -6.45
N ALA A 37 -3.14 7.43 -6.53
CA ALA A 37 -4.35 6.68 -6.92
C ALA A 37 -5.40 6.64 -5.80
N TYR A 38 -4.99 6.87 -4.54
CA TYR A 38 -5.87 6.97 -3.37
C TYR A 38 -6.31 8.41 -3.06
N LEU A 39 -6.24 9.32 -4.02
CA LEU A 39 -6.85 10.65 -3.89
C LEU A 39 -8.32 10.52 -3.44
N ASN A 40 -8.75 11.40 -2.54
CA ASN A 40 -10.10 11.41 -1.94
C ASN A 40 -10.46 10.15 -1.12
N CYS A 41 -9.45 9.46 -0.56
CA CYS A 41 -9.65 8.32 0.36
C CYS A 41 -9.32 8.63 1.83
N GLY A 42 -9.18 9.90 2.21
CA GLY A 42 -8.81 10.32 3.57
C GLY A 42 -7.33 10.13 3.92
N MET A 43 -6.50 9.83 2.93
CA MET A 43 -5.05 9.64 3.08
C MET A 43 -4.28 10.92 2.78
N VAL A 44 -3.11 11.07 3.40
CA VAL A 44 -2.11 12.05 3.00
C VAL A 44 -1.41 11.52 1.75
N VAL A 45 -1.64 12.19 0.62
CA VAL A 45 -1.10 11.83 -0.69
C VAL A 45 -0.12 12.91 -1.19
N PRO A 46 0.83 12.57 -2.09
CA PRO A 46 1.77 13.54 -2.61
C PRO A 46 1.09 14.72 -3.32
N HIS A 47 1.65 15.92 -3.15
CA HIS A 47 1.23 17.11 -3.87
C HIS A 47 1.48 16.92 -5.37
N ARG A 48 0.40 17.02 -6.17
CA ARG A 48 0.49 16.95 -7.63
C ARG A 48 0.87 18.32 -8.21
N LYS A 49 1.95 18.37 -8.99
CA LYS A 49 2.31 19.54 -9.80
C LYS A 49 1.18 19.86 -10.78
N ARG A 50 0.64 21.07 -10.71
CA ARG A 50 -0.41 21.54 -11.64
C ARG A 50 0.24 22.25 -12.83
N PRO A 51 -0.39 22.24 -14.03
CA PRO A 51 0.09 23.02 -15.15
C PRO A 51 0.28 24.49 -14.76
N ARG A 52 1.43 25.07 -15.11
CA ARG A 52 1.80 26.48 -14.82
C ARG A 52 1.88 26.86 -13.33
N ARG A 53 1.87 25.90 -12.40
CA ARG A 53 2.09 26.14 -10.97
C ARG A 53 3.20 25.21 -10.45
N PRO A 54 4.40 25.73 -10.17
CA PRO A 54 5.43 24.94 -9.50
C PRO A 54 4.94 24.57 -8.09
N LEU A 55 5.48 23.48 -7.55
CA LEU A 55 5.27 23.13 -6.14
C LEU A 55 5.95 24.18 -5.26
N LEU A 56 5.33 24.51 -4.15
CA LEU A 56 5.96 25.34 -3.13
C LEU A 56 7.10 24.54 -2.45
N PRO A 57 8.12 25.20 -1.89
CA PRO A 57 9.22 24.51 -1.22
C PRO A 57 8.76 23.52 -0.12
N GLY A 58 7.72 23.88 0.64
CA GLY A 58 7.10 22.98 1.62
C GLY A 58 6.47 21.74 0.99
N GLU A 59 5.72 21.90 -0.10
CA GLU A 59 5.10 20.78 -0.83
C GLU A 59 6.15 19.84 -1.44
N GLU A 60 7.29 20.38 -1.86
CA GLU A 60 8.41 19.58 -2.37
C GLU A 60 9.11 18.79 -1.24
N ALA A 61 9.29 19.40 -0.07
CA ALA A 61 9.82 18.73 1.11
C ALA A 61 8.89 17.60 1.58
N ASP A 62 7.59 17.85 1.62
CA ASP A 62 6.57 16.84 1.95
C ASP A 62 6.60 15.69 0.95
N ASN A 63 6.67 15.99 -0.36
CA ASN A 63 6.81 14.98 -1.39
C ASN A 63 8.13 14.20 -1.29
N ALA A 64 9.22 14.82 -0.83
CA ALA A 64 10.49 14.14 -0.59
C ALA A 64 10.39 13.17 0.60
N ALA A 65 9.74 13.58 1.70
CA ALA A 65 9.46 12.72 2.84
C ALA A 65 8.55 11.54 2.43
N HIS A 66 7.49 11.82 1.68
CA HIS A 66 6.58 10.80 1.15
C HIS A 66 7.32 9.77 0.28
N ARG A 67 8.18 10.23 -0.65
CA ARG A 67 9.03 9.35 -1.47
C ARG A 67 9.94 8.44 -0.64
N LYS A 68 10.52 8.94 0.47
CA LYS A 68 11.35 8.11 1.36
C LYS A 68 10.56 6.98 2.01
N VAL A 69 9.33 7.26 2.46
CA VAL A 69 8.45 6.23 3.03
C VAL A 69 8.03 5.24 1.96
N ARG A 70 7.61 5.73 0.79
CA ARG A 70 7.20 4.91 -0.36
C ARG A 70 8.31 3.95 -0.79
N ALA A 71 9.55 4.41 -0.90
CA ALA A 71 10.69 3.57 -1.27
C ALA A 71 10.88 2.39 -0.30
N ARG A 72 10.69 2.60 1.00
CA ARG A 72 10.77 1.53 2.01
C ARG A 72 9.64 0.51 1.82
N VAL A 73 8.42 0.98 1.58
CA VAL A 73 7.25 0.11 1.33
C VAL A 73 7.44 -0.70 0.04
N GLU A 74 7.86 -0.06 -1.05
CA GLU A 74 8.13 -0.73 -2.33
C GLU A 74 9.24 -1.78 -2.19
N HIS A 75 10.27 -1.53 -1.38
CA HIS A 75 11.31 -2.51 -1.10
C HIS A 75 10.79 -3.73 -0.34
N VAL A 76 9.90 -3.54 0.65
CA VAL A 76 9.23 -4.64 1.36
C VAL A 76 8.35 -5.44 0.39
N ILE A 77 7.56 -4.77 -0.45
CA ILE A 77 6.74 -5.44 -1.47
C ILE A 77 7.62 -6.19 -2.48
N GLY A 78 8.74 -5.61 -2.91
CA GLY A 78 9.71 -6.25 -3.79
C GLY A 78 10.30 -7.52 -3.18
N ARG A 79 10.68 -7.48 -1.90
CA ARG A 79 11.11 -8.67 -1.16
C ARG A 79 10.01 -9.73 -1.09
N MET A 80 8.77 -9.34 -0.79
CA MET A 80 7.65 -10.27 -0.74
C MET A 80 7.43 -10.97 -2.10
N LYS A 81 7.50 -10.23 -3.21
CA LYS A 81 7.34 -10.78 -4.56
C LYS A 81 8.37 -11.84 -4.94
N ASN A 82 9.53 -11.88 -4.28
CA ASN A 82 10.55 -12.90 -4.51
C ASN A 82 10.23 -14.24 -3.84
N TYR A 83 9.27 -14.29 -2.90
CA TYR A 83 8.89 -15.55 -2.29
C TYR A 83 8.17 -16.45 -3.29
N LYS A 84 8.77 -17.62 -3.55
CA LYS A 84 8.24 -18.63 -4.49
C LYS A 84 6.77 -18.95 -4.22
N ILE A 85 6.37 -19.04 -2.95
CA ILE A 85 4.98 -19.30 -2.57
C ILE A 85 4.01 -18.26 -3.13
N LEU A 86 4.35 -16.96 -3.10
CA LEU A 86 3.48 -15.92 -3.66
C LEU A 86 3.40 -16.02 -5.19
N ARG A 87 4.50 -16.39 -5.85
CA ARG A 87 4.52 -16.62 -7.29
C ARG A 87 3.65 -17.80 -7.69
N ASP A 88 3.74 -18.91 -6.96
CA ASP A 88 3.00 -20.14 -7.25
C ASP A 88 1.50 -19.99 -6.94
N CYS A 89 1.16 -19.23 -5.90
CA CYS A 89 -0.22 -18.94 -5.52
C CYS A 89 -0.90 -17.87 -6.38
N ARG A 90 -0.15 -17.00 -7.07
CA ARG A 90 -0.71 -15.92 -7.92
C ARG A 90 -1.66 -16.42 -9.01
N GLN A 91 -1.49 -17.65 -9.49
CA GLN A 91 -2.33 -18.25 -10.53
C GLN A 91 -3.53 -19.06 -9.98
N ARG A 92 -3.70 -19.12 -8.65
CA ARG A 92 -4.63 -20.05 -7.99
C ARG A 92 -5.68 -19.33 -7.13
N GLY A 93 -6.62 -18.62 -7.76
CA GLY A 93 -7.78 -18.02 -7.06
C GLY A 93 -7.41 -17.30 -5.76
N ASP A 94 -8.09 -17.65 -4.66
CA ASP A 94 -7.85 -17.09 -3.32
C ASP A 94 -6.51 -17.52 -2.68
N GLY A 95 -5.78 -18.46 -3.29
CA GLY A 95 -4.50 -18.93 -2.79
C GLY A 95 -3.47 -17.81 -2.60
N LEU A 96 -3.52 -16.78 -3.45
CA LEU A 96 -2.66 -15.60 -3.30
C LEU A 96 -2.98 -14.83 -2.00
N HIS A 97 -4.27 -14.69 -1.66
CA HIS A 97 -4.68 -13.95 -0.48
C HIS A 97 -4.17 -14.61 0.80
N HIS A 98 -4.41 -15.92 0.94
CA HIS A 98 -3.96 -16.68 2.10
C HIS A 98 -2.42 -16.70 2.22
N ALA A 99 -1.72 -16.85 1.09
CA ALA A 99 -0.26 -16.82 1.08
C ALA A 99 0.29 -15.44 1.49
N VAL A 100 -0.32 -14.35 1.02
CA VAL A 100 0.08 -12.99 1.41
C VAL A 100 -0.19 -12.76 2.90
N GLN A 101 -1.34 -13.20 3.44
CA GLN A 101 -1.65 -13.09 4.86
C GLN A 101 -0.66 -13.88 5.73
N ALA A 102 -0.34 -15.12 5.34
CA ALA A 102 0.63 -15.96 6.07
C ALA A 102 2.02 -15.34 6.07
N VAL A 103 2.50 -14.84 4.92
CA VAL A 103 3.79 -14.15 4.82
C VAL A 103 3.80 -12.87 5.64
N ALA A 104 2.73 -12.06 5.59
CA ALA A 104 2.62 -10.84 6.39
C ALA A 104 2.63 -11.13 7.90
N LEU A 105 1.92 -12.19 8.33
CA LEU A 105 1.92 -12.64 9.73
C LEU A 105 3.32 -13.05 10.17
N MET A 106 4.01 -13.92 9.42
CA MET A 106 5.37 -14.34 9.73
C MET A 106 6.35 -13.14 9.79
N HIS A 107 6.24 -12.20 8.85
CA HIS A 107 7.05 -10.99 8.87
C HIS A 107 6.78 -10.11 10.10
N ASN A 108 5.51 -9.98 10.50
CA ASN A 108 5.15 -9.22 11.70
C ASN A 108 5.68 -9.88 12.98
N LEU A 109 5.59 -11.21 13.08
CA LEU A 109 6.13 -11.95 14.23
C LEU A 109 7.65 -11.76 14.35
N ALA A 110 8.38 -11.85 13.23
CA ALA A 110 9.83 -11.65 13.20
C ALA A 110 10.29 -10.21 13.55
N LEU A 111 9.38 -9.23 13.51
CA LEU A 111 9.66 -7.85 13.92
C LEU A 111 9.25 -7.56 15.38
N ALA A 112 8.43 -8.43 15.98
CA ALA A 112 7.96 -8.32 17.35
C ALA A 112 8.80 -9.13 18.35
N SER A 113 9.63 -10.06 17.84
CA SER A 113 10.69 -10.78 18.56
C SER A 113 11.98 -9.96 18.61
#